data_AF-A0A2R6RIP5-F1
#
_entry.id   AF-A0A2R6RIP5-F1
#
_cell.length_a   1.000
_cell.length_b   1.000
_cell.length_c   1.000
_cell.angle_alpha   90.00
_cell.angle_beta   90.00
_cell.angle_gamma   90.00
#
_symmetry.space_group_name_H-M   'P 1'
#
loop_
_entity.id
_entity.type
_entity.pdbx_description
1 polymer ?
#
loop_
_entity_poly.entity_id
_entity_poly.type
_entity_poly.pdbx_seq_one_letter_code
_entity_poly.pdbx_strand_id
1 'polypeptide(L)'
;MNTQDAVKDLRALSRLINTSIDQIENGMLSRGQTYPLLSEPYSTEAEKPRMAPDILAAGSIIIAAAAQLIASVRIPVTSILVTAIQV
;
A
#
# COMPACT_ATOMS: atom_id res chain seq x y z
N MET A 1 -9.45 -21.52 15.14
CA MET A 1 -8.58 -20.45 14.59
C MET A 1 -8.30 -19.48 15.73
N ASN A 2 -7.05 -19.37 16.17
CA ASN A 2 -6.69 -18.59 17.36
C ASN A 2 -6.76 -17.10 17.04
N THR A 3 -7.75 -16.39 17.57
CA THR A 3 -7.98 -14.95 17.34
C THR A 3 -6.77 -14.10 17.71
N GLN A 4 -5.93 -14.60 18.62
CA GLN A 4 -4.67 -13.96 19.04
C GLN A 4 -3.62 -13.90 17.93
N ASP A 5 -3.70 -14.76 16.91
CA ASP A 5 -2.78 -14.75 15.77
C ASP A 5 -3.30 -13.83 14.64
N ALA A 6 -4.60 -13.82 14.38
CA ALA A 6 -5.19 -12.92 13.38
C ALA A 6 -4.92 -11.43 13.68
N VAL A 7 -5.05 -10.98 14.94
CA VAL A 7 -4.74 -9.58 15.29
C VAL A 7 -3.23 -9.28 15.19
N LYS A 8 -2.35 -10.26 15.42
CA LYS A 8 -0.91 -10.08 15.19
C LYS A 8 -0.60 -9.91 13.71
N ASP A 9 -1.28 -10.66 12.84
CA ASP A 9 -1.14 -10.55 11.39
C ASP A 9 -1.59 -9.18 10.90
N LEU A 10 -2.72 -8.66 11.39
CA LEU A 10 -3.15 -7.28 11.10
C LEU A 10 -2.09 -6.25 11.50
N ARG A 11 -1.47 -6.41 12.67
CA ARG A 11 -0.37 -5.53 13.12
C ARG A 11 0.91 -5.71 12.30
N ALA A 12 1.19 -6.91 11.81
CA ALA A 12 2.34 -7.17 10.94
C ALA A 12 2.16 -6.48 9.59
N LEU A 13 0.97 -6.60 8.98
CA LEU A 13 0.63 -5.93 7.72
C LEU A 13 0.68 -4.41 7.85
N SER A 14 0.14 -3.85 8.93
CA SER A 14 0.22 -2.40 9.20
C SER A 14 1.68 -1.93 9.37
N ARG A 15 2.52 -2.70 10.06
CA ARG A 15 3.96 -2.39 10.16
C ARG A 15 4.64 -2.43 8.81
N LEU A 16 4.34 -3.43 7.98
CA LEU A 16 4.90 -3.56 6.64
C LEU A 16 4.53 -2.36 5.74
N ILE A 17 3.28 -1.89 5.82
CA ILE A 17 2.84 -0.67 5.13
C ILE A 17 3.67 0.54 5.60
N ASN A 18 3.75 0.77 6.92
CA ASN A 18 4.48 1.93 7.45
C ASN A 18 5.98 1.88 7.10
N THR A 19 6.64 0.74 7.25
CA THR A 19 8.05 0.59 6.86
C THR A 19 8.28 0.87 5.37
N SER A 20 7.33 0.50 4.51
CA SER A 20 7.43 0.80 3.08
C SER A 20 7.17 2.29 2.78
N ILE A 21 6.31 2.95 3.55
CA ILE A 21 6.12 4.40 3.47
C ILE A 21 7.41 5.13 3.89
N ASP A 22 8.05 4.70 4.98
CA ASP A 22 9.34 5.26 5.42
C ASP A 22 10.42 5.10 4.34
N GLN A 23 10.43 3.98 3.61
CA GLN A 23 11.35 3.78 2.47
C GLN A 23 11.08 4.78 1.34
N ILE A 24 9.81 5.04 1.03
CA ILE A 24 9.43 6.05 0.02
C ILE A 24 9.87 7.43 0.48
N GLU A 25 9.58 7.82 1.73
CA GLU A 25 9.94 9.13 2.28
C GLU A 25 11.45 9.34 2.24
N ASN A 26 12.23 8.38 2.75
CA ASN A 26 13.69 8.44 2.72
C ASN A 26 14.24 8.49 1.28
N GLY A 27 13.66 7.69 0.37
CA GLY A 27 14.02 7.70 -1.05
C GLY A 27 13.79 9.06 -1.71
N MET A 28 12.64 9.69 -1.44
CA MET A 28 12.31 11.03 -1.91
C MET A 28 13.26 12.10 -1.34
N LEU A 29 13.47 12.09 -0.02
CA LEU A 29 14.36 13.02 0.68
C LEU A 29 15.80 12.93 0.15
N SER A 30 16.32 11.71 -0.06
CA SER A 30 17.68 11.49 -0.57
C SER A 30 17.91 12.08 -1.98
N ARG A 31 16.83 12.25 -2.74
CA ARG A 31 16.84 12.79 -4.11
C ARG A 31 16.47 14.27 -4.18
N GLY A 32 16.09 14.88 -3.07
CA GLY A 32 15.53 16.23 -3.06
C GLY A 32 14.22 16.33 -3.87
N GLN A 33 13.46 15.25 -3.95
CA GLN A 33 12.21 15.16 -4.70
C GLN A 33 11.01 15.07 -3.75
N THR A 34 9.82 15.37 -4.27
CA THR A 34 8.55 15.14 -3.60
C THR A 34 7.83 13.97 -4.24
N TYR A 35 7.05 13.24 -3.43
CA TYR A 35 6.19 12.19 -3.97
C TYR A 35 5.00 12.83 -4.74
N PRO A 36 4.62 12.33 -5.92
CA PRO A 36 3.59 12.99 -6.73
C PRO A 36 2.22 12.94 -6.05
N LEU A 37 1.49 14.06 -6.06
CA LEU A 37 0.16 14.16 -5.49
C LEU A 37 -0.89 13.57 -6.42
N LEU A 38 -1.89 12.89 -5.85
CA LEU A 38 -3.00 12.33 -6.63
C LEU A 38 -3.92 13.41 -7.22
N SER A 39 -3.99 14.58 -6.59
CA SER A 39 -4.84 15.70 -7.03
C SER A 39 -4.25 16.52 -8.17
N GLU A 40 -2.97 16.32 -8.49
CA GLU A 40 -2.30 17.04 -9.57
C GLU A 40 -2.55 16.35 -10.92
N PRO A 41 -2.59 17.11 -12.03
CA PRO A 41 -2.69 16.52 -13.36
C PRO A 41 -1.52 15.58 -13.65
N TYR A 42 -1.82 14.44 -14.25
CA TYR A 42 -0.82 13.48 -14.69
C TYR A 42 0.13 14.09 -15.73
N SER A 43 1.44 13.87 -15.56
CA SER A 43 2.44 14.02 -16.62
C SER A 43 3.56 13.02 -16.42
N THR A 44 4.21 12.60 -17.51
CA THR A 44 5.34 11.66 -17.43
C THR A 44 6.46 12.18 -16.54
N GLU A 45 6.74 13.48 -16.59
CA GLU A 45 7.76 14.12 -15.75
C GLU A 45 7.39 14.11 -14.26
N ALA A 46 6.12 14.42 -13.94
CA ALA A 46 5.64 14.40 -12.56
C ALA A 46 5.64 12.99 -11.95
N GLU A 47 5.51 11.94 -12.77
CA GLU A 47 5.48 10.54 -12.31
C GLU A 47 6.85 9.90 -12.18
N LYS A 48 7.93 10.51 -12.72
CA LYS A 48 9.30 9.99 -12.61
C LYS A 48 9.70 9.57 -11.20
N PRO A 49 9.40 10.34 -10.12
CA PRO A 49 9.73 9.93 -8.76
C PRO A 49 9.03 8.63 -8.33
N ARG A 50 7.78 8.42 -8.76
CA ARG A 50 6.99 7.20 -8.48
C ARG A 50 7.50 5.99 -9.27
N MET A 51 8.10 6.22 -10.43
CA MET A 51 8.66 5.18 -11.31
C MET A 51 10.08 4.74 -10.92
N ALA A 52 10.70 5.36 -9.91
CA ALA A 52 12.01 4.93 -9.46
C ALA A 52 11.97 3.49 -8.89
N PRO A 53 12.97 2.63 -9.18
CA PRO A 53 12.87 1.18 -8.88
C PRO A 53 12.59 0.84 -7.41
N ASP A 54 13.23 1.55 -6.49
CA ASP A 54 13.05 1.41 -5.04
C ASP A 54 11.66 1.85 -4.58
N ILE A 55 11.14 2.93 -5.17
CA ILE A 55 9.81 3.47 -4.87
C ILE A 55 8.72 2.54 -5.43
N LEU A 56 8.92 2.01 -6.63
CA LEU A 56 8.03 1.00 -7.21
C LEU A 56 8.00 -0.28 -6.37
N ALA A 57 9.16 -0.73 -5.87
CA ALA A 57 9.24 -1.91 -5.01
C ALA A 57 8.48 -1.68 -3.70
N ALA A 58 8.73 -0.56 -3.02
CA ALA A 58 8.01 -0.19 -1.80
C ALA A 58 6.49 -0.03 -2.05
N GLY A 59 6.11 0.61 -3.15
CA GLY A 59 4.71 0.76 -3.56
C GLY A 59 4.03 -0.59 -3.80
N SER A 60 4.71 -1.55 -4.43
CA SER A 60 4.19 -2.91 -4.64
C SER A 60 3.94 -3.62 -3.31
N ILE A 61 4.83 -3.46 -2.33
CA ILE A 61 4.66 -4.01 -0.98
C ILE A 61 3.45 -3.38 -0.28
N ILE A 62 3.30 -2.05 -0.36
CA ILE A 62 2.14 -1.34 0.22
C ILE A 62 0.84 -1.89 -0.38
N ILE A 63 0.75 -2.01 -1.71
CA ILE A 63 -0.44 -2.51 -2.40
C ILE A 63 -0.79 -3.92 -1.91
N ALA A 64 0.18 -4.83 -1.88
CA ALA A 64 -0.04 -6.21 -1.45
C ALA A 64 -0.44 -6.30 0.03
N ALA A 65 0.26 -5.59 0.91
CA ALA A 65 -0.02 -5.59 2.35
C ALA A 65 -1.40 -4.97 2.66
N ALA A 66 -1.76 -3.88 1.98
CA ALA A 66 -3.07 -3.25 2.11
C ALA A 66 -4.19 -4.17 1.63
N ALA A 67 -4.01 -4.85 0.49
CA ALA A 67 -4.98 -5.82 -0.02
C ALA A 67 -5.22 -6.96 0.98
N GLN A 68 -4.15 -7.51 1.57
CA GLN A 68 -4.25 -8.54 2.60
C GLN A 68 -4.92 -8.00 3.87
N LEU A 69 -4.57 -6.80 4.32
CA LEU A 69 -5.17 -6.18 5.50
C LEU A 69 -6.68 -5.99 5.31
N ILE A 70 -7.09 -5.47 4.15
CA ILE A 70 -8.50 -5.31 3.76
C ILE A 70 -9.20 -6.68 3.77
N ALA A 71 -8.60 -7.71 3.17
CA ALA A 71 -9.18 -9.04 3.14
C ALA A 71 -9.34 -9.65 4.55
N SER A 72 -8.37 -9.43 5.45
CA SER A 72 -8.39 -9.95 6.82
C SER A 72 -9.43 -9.29 7.72
N VAL A 73 -9.83 -8.04 7.45
CA VAL A 73 -10.85 -7.34 8.26
C VAL A 73 -12.26 -7.36 7.64
N ARG A 74 -12.39 -7.76 6.37
CA ARG A 74 -13.69 -7.89 5.72
C ARG A 74 -14.48 -9.04 6.35
N ILE A 75 -15.76 -8.76 6.66
CA ILE A 75 -16.70 -9.78 7.13
C ILE A 75 -17.03 -10.71 5.95
N PRO A 76 -17.02 -12.05 6.12
CA PRO A 76 -17.19 -12.99 5.00
C PRO A 76 -18.44 -12.76 4.14
N VAL A 77 -19.55 -12.30 4.74
CA VAL A 77 -20.81 -12.05 4.05
C VAL A 77 -20.73 -10.84 3.09
N THR A 78 -19.86 -9.85 3.35
CA THR A 78 -19.64 -8.71 2.45
C THR A 78 -18.61 -8.97 1.35
N SER A 79 -17.71 -9.95 1.54
CA SER A 79 -16.72 -10.32 0.52
C SER A 79 -17.37 -10.87 -0.76
N ILE A 80 -18.45 -11.66 -0.64
CA ILE A 80 -19.20 -12.18 -1.80
C ILE A 80 -19.84 -11.05 -2.61
N LEU A 81 -20.39 -10.03 -1.94
CA LEU A 81 -21.07 -8.92 -2.59
C LEU A 81 -20.09 -7.96 -3.29
N VAL A 82 -18.95 -7.66 -2.68
CA VAL A 82 -17.97 -6.73 -3.27
C VAL A 82 -17.25 -7.35 -4.47
N THR A 83 -16.86 -8.63 -4.41
CA THR A 83 -16.27 -9.31 -5.58
C THR A 83 -17.25 -9.40 -6.74
N ALA A 84 -18.55 -9.56 -6.47
CA ALA A 84 -19.58 -9.59 -7.51
C ALA A 84 -19.87 -8.21 -8.16
N ILE A 85 -19.61 -7.10 -7.45
CA ILE A 85 -19.87 -5.73 -7.94
C ILE A 85 -18.62 -5.11 -8.59
N GLN A 86 -17.41 -5.62 -8.30
CA GLN A 86 -16.15 -5.13 -8.88
C GLN A 86 -15.79 -5.76 -10.24
N VAL A 87 -16.76 -6.43 -10.90
CA VAL A 87 -16.62 -6.95 -12.27
C VAL A 87 -17.14 -5.93 -13.28
#